data_AF-A0A7Y6M3P5-F1
#
_entry.id   AF-A0A7Y6M3P5-F1
#
_cell.length_a   1.000
_cell.length_b   1.000
_cell.length_c   1.000
_cell.angle_alpha   90.00
_cell.angle_beta   90.00
_cell.angle_gamma   90.00
#
_symmetry.space_group_name_H-M   'P 1'
#
loop_
_entity.id
_entity.type
_entity.pdbx_description
1 polymer ?
#
loop_
_entity_poly.entity_id
_entity_poly.type
_entity_poly.pdbx_seq_one_letter_code
_entity_poly.pdbx_strand_id
1 'polypeptide(L)'
;MPAPHQGSGALIPRPPLTTAALRAAVAQIAPAYLDRFVDHLDEATEQAVRQDTVAPLRSFLRQWGEFVEIQRHPARAARLQALEAEVATATDRVKLDSAVAEMCNIRVTTTST
;
A
#
# COMPACT_ATOMS: atom_id res chain seq x y z
N MET A 1 6.96 -34.94 4.26
CA MET A 1 6.33 -34.37 3.05
C MET A 1 6.34 -32.85 3.18
N PRO A 2 7.20 -32.09 2.48
CA PRO A 2 7.03 -30.64 2.44
C PRO A 2 5.95 -30.32 1.40
N ALA A 3 4.88 -29.65 1.82
CA ALA A 3 3.87 -29.14 0.91
C ALA A 3 4.43 -27.92 0.15
N PRO A 4 4.24 -27.83 -1.17
CA PRO A 4 4.60 -26.63 -1.92
C PRO A 4 3.47 -25.59 -1.74
N HIS A 5 3.74 -24.47 -1.06
CA HIS A 5 2.91 -23.27 -1.25
C HIS A 5 3.64 -22.31 -2.20
N GLN A 6 3.45 -22.59 -3.49
CA GLN A 6 3.63 -21.63 -4.55
C GLN A 6 2.60 -20.48 -4.36
N GLY A 7 3.07 -19.24 -4.20
CA GLY A 7 2.38 -18.02 -4.68
C GLY A 7 1.26 -17.32 -3.87
N SER A 8 0.77 -17.81 -2.73
CA SER A 8 -0.63 -17.51 -2.35
C SER A 8 -0.93 -16.32 -1.40
N GLY A 9 -0.21 -15.19 -1.49
CA GLY A 9 -0.40 -14.05 -0.57
C GLY A 9 -0.85 -12.72 -1.21
N ALA A 10 -0.98 -12.65 -2.54
CA ALA A 10 -1.38 -11.44 -3.24
C ALA A 10 -2.81 -11.55 -3.79
N LEU A 11 -3.70 -10.61 -3.48
CA LEU A 11 -5.09 -10.56 -3.99
C LEU A 11 -5.14 -10.35 -5.50
N ILE A 12 -4.16 -9.63 -6.06
CA ILE A 12 -4.02 -9.37 -7.48
C ILE A 12 -2.55 -9.47 -7.90
N PRO A 13 -2.25 -9.82 -9.17
CA PRO A 13 -0.91 -9.65 -9.72
C PRO A 13 -0.50 -8.17 -9.65
N ARG A 14 0.81 -7.89 -9.57
CA ARG A 14 1.34 -6.52 -9.55
C ARG A 14 0.81 -5.77 -10.76
N PRO A 15 0.00 -4.72 -10.60
CA PRO A 15 -0.52 -3.99 -11.74
C PRO A 15 0.59 -3.16 -12.38
N PRO A 16 0.52 -2.94 -13.70
CA PRO A 16 1.39 -1.96 -14.34
C PRO A 16 1.13 -0.57 -13.73
N LEU A 17 2.18 0.25 -13.67
CA LEU A 17 2.13 1.58 -13.07
C LEU A 17 1.45 2.60 -14.02
N THR A 18 0.17 2.38 -14.30
CA THR A 18 -0.68 3.21 -15.15
C THR A 18 -1.97 3.54 -14.42
N THR A 19 -2.57 4.70 -14.72
CA THR A 19 -3.78 5.17 -14.04
C THR A 19 -4.93 4.17 -14.15
N ALA A 20 -5.14 3.60 -15.34
CA ALA A 20 -6.21 2.63 -15.57
C ALA A 20 -6.00 1.33 -14.77
N ALA A 21 -4.78 0.80 -14.75
CA ALA A 21 -4.49 -0.43 -14.02
C ALA A 21 -4.52 -0.23 -12.50
N LEU A 22 -4.04 0.91 -12.00
CA LEU A 22 -4.13 1.25 -10.58
C LEU A 22 -5.59 1.46 -10.16
N ARG A 23 -6.42 2.13 -10.97
CA ARG A 23 -7.86 2.27 -10.70
C ARG A 23 -8.55 0.90 -10.62
N ALA A 24 -8.27 0.01 -11.58
CA ALA A 24 -8.82 -1.34 -11.58
C ALA A 24 -8.36 -2.17 -10.37
N ALA A 25 -7.11 -1.99 -9.94
CA ALA A 25 -6.59 -2.62 -8.74
C ALA A 25 -7.29 -2.10 -7.48
N VAL A 26 -7.41 -0.77 -7.31
CA VAL A 26 -8.11 -0.14 -6.18
C VAL A 26 -9.57 -0.57 -6.13
N ALA A 27 -10.26 -0.65 -7.27
CA ALA A 27 -11.64 -1.15 -7.33
C ALA A 27 -11.79 -2.57 -6.79
N GLN A 28 -10.78 -3.42 -6.99
CA GLN A 28 -10.81 -4.81 -6.57
C GLN A 28 -10.42 -5.02 -5.10
N ILE A 29 -9.41 -4.29 -4.61
CA ILE A 29 -8.83 -4.56 -3.27
C ILE A 29 -9.22 -3.53 -2.21
N ALA A 30 -9.66 -2.33 -2.62
CA ALA A 30 -9.93 -1.20 -1.72
C ALA A 30 -11.00 -0.25 -2.31
N PRO A 31 -12.22 -0.73 -2.62
CA PRO A 31 -13.23 0.05 -3.35
C PRO A 31 -13.62 1.36 -2.64
N ALA A 32 -13.53 1.41 -1.30
CA ALA A 32 -13.77 2.62 -0.52
C ALA A 32 -12.78 3.77 -0.82
N TYR A 33 -11.68 3.51 -1.51
CA TYR A 33 -10.67 4.50 -1.89
C TYR A 33 -10.81 4.95 -3.35
N LEU A 34 -11.82 4.49 -4.08
CA LEU A 34 -12.03 4.88 -5.48
C LEU A 34 -12.32 6.37 -5.64
N ASP A 35 -13.17 6.95 -4.80
CA ASP A 35 -13.46 8.39 -4.87
C ASP A 35 -12.19 9.20 -4.62
N ARG A 36 -11.44 8.86 -3.57
CA ARG A 36 -10.13 9.48 -3.28
C ARG A 36 -9.11 9.32 -4.41
N PHE A 37 -9.13 8.20 -5.13
CA PHE A 37 -8.29 7.97 -6.30
C PHE A 37 -8.61 8.96 -7.42
N VAL A 38 -9.89 9.18 -7.68
CA VAL A 38 -10.36 10.11 -8.72
C VAL A 38 -10.04 11.55 -8.33
N ASP A 39 -10.36 11.98 -7.10
CA ASP A 39 -10.02 13.32 -6.60
C ASP A 39 -8.53 13.64 -6.73
N HIS A 40 -7.66 12.72 -6.31
CA HIS A 40 -6.21 12.93 -6.38
C HIS A 40 -5.69 12.91 -7.84
N LEU A 41 -6.35 12.19 -8.74
CA LEU A 41 -6.01 12.22 -10.17
C LEU A 41 -6.36 13.58 -10.79
N ASP A 42 -7.52 14.15 -10.44
CA ASP A 42 -7.92 15.48 -10.86
C ASP A 42 -6.91 16.53 -10.34
N GLU A 43 -6.59 16.49 -9.05
CA GLU A 43 -5.61 17.41 -8.45
C GLU A 43 -4.23 17.30 -9.13
N ALA A 44 -3.73 16.08 -9.36
CA ALA A 44 -2.45 15.86 -10.04
C ALA A 44 -2.47 16.39 -11.49
N THR A 45 -3.62 16.31 -12.16
CA THR A 45 -3.79 16.82 -13.53
C THR A 45 -3.79 18.35 -13.54
N GLU A 46 -4.54 18.99 -12.64
CA GLU A 46 -4.54 20.45 -12.49
C GLU A 46 -3.16 20.99 -12.13
N GLN A 47 -2.45 20.33 -11.22
CA GLN A 47 -1.09 20.72 -10.85
C GLN A 47 -0.12 20.57 -12.02
N ALA A 48 -0.24 19.49 -12.81
CA ALA A 48 0.59 19.26 -13.97
C ALA A 48 0.41 20.37 -15.03
N VAL A 49 -0.84 20.77 -15.28
CA VAL A 49 -1.16 21.89 -16.18
C VAL A 49 -0.64 23.21 -15.61
N ARG A 50 -0.88 23.48 -14.34
CA ARG A 50 -0.46 24.74 -13.68
C ARG A 50 1.06 24.94 -13.69
N GLN A 51 1.81 23.85 -13.54
CA GLN A 51 3.27 23.88 -13.45
C GLN A 51 3.97 23.55 -14.78
N ASP A 52 3.20 23.29 -15.85
CA ASP A 52 3.69 22.82 -17.15
C ASP A 52 4.66 21.63 -17.04
N THR A 53 4.30 20.64 -16.22
CA THR A 53 5.17 19.49 -15.96
C THR A 53 4.39 18.22 -15.68
N VAL A 54 4.94 17.07 -16.09
CA VAL A 54 4.37 15.75 -15.81
C VAL A 54 4.73 15.22 -14.41
N ALA A 55 5.52 15.96 -13.63
CA ALA A 55 5.99 15.50 -12.32
C ALA A 55 4.85 15.15 -11.33
N PRO A 56 3.75 15.93 -11.23
CA PRO A 56 2.63 15.59 -10.33
C PRO A 56 1.96 14.25 -10.69
N LEU A 57 1.75 13.97 -11.99
CA LEU A 57 1.21 12.68 -12.44
C LEU A 57 2.16 11.51 -12.16
N ARG A 58 3.47 11.71 -12.29
CA ARG A 58 4.46 10.67 -11.91
C ARG A 58 4.45 10.39 -10.41
N SER A 59 4.28 11.42 -9.59
CA SER A 59 4.14 11.29 -8.13
C SER A 59 2.85 10.56 -7.76
N PHE A 60 1.72 10.91 -8.40
CA PHE A 60 0.45 10.22 -8.26
C PHE A 60 0.58 8.71 -8.53
N LEU A 61 1.16 8.34 -9.68
CA LEU A 61 1.35 6.94 -10.06
C LEU A 61 2.19 6.18 -9.03
N ARG A 62 3.26 6.79 -8.52
CA ARG A 62 4.13 6.19 -7.50
C ARG A 62 3.36 5.95 -6.18
N GLN A 63 2.66 6.96 -5.68
CA GLN A 63 1.93 6.88 -4.41
C GLN A 63 0.84 5.79 -4.46
N TRP A 64 0.07 5.74 -5.53
CA TRP A 64 -0.98 4.73 -5.68
C TRP A 64 -0.43 3.35 -6.00
N GLY A 65 0.70 3.25 -6.71
CA GLY A 65 1.43 1.99 -6.87
C GLY A 65 1.84 1.40 -5.52
N GLU A 66 2.41 2.22 -4.63
CA GLU A 66 2.79 1.79 -3.28
C GLU A 66 1.58 1.37 -2.44
N PHE A 67 0.50 2.17 -2.46
CA PHE A 67 -0.76 1.82 -1.78
C PHE A 67 -1.30 0.46 -2.24
N VAL A 68 -1.33 0.22 -3.56
CA VAL A 68 -1.81 -1.04 -4.13
C VAL A 68 -0.87 -2.21 -3.78
N GLU A 69 0.45 -1.99 -3.76
CA GLU A 69 1.41 -3.03 -3.33
C GLU A 69 1.26 -3.40 -1.85
N ILE A 70 0.84 -2.46 -0.99
CA ILE A 70 0.53 -2.78 0.42
C ILE A 70 -0.78 -3.56 0.49
N GLN A 71 -1.85 -3.05 -0.14
CA GLN A 71 -3.20 -3.59 -0.03
C GLN A 71 -3.37 -4.94 -0.72
N ARG A 72 -2.55 -5.24 -1.73
CA ARG A 72 -2.59 -6.55 -2.39
C ARG A 72 -2.13 -7.69 -1.48
N HIS A 73 -1.49 -7.43 -0.32
CA HIS A 73 -1.00 -8.47 0.59
C HIS A 73 -1.80 -8.54 1.92
N PRO A 74 -3.03 -9.06 1.92
CA PRO A 74 -3.94 -9.02 3.07
C PRO A 74 -3.45 -9.80 4.29
N ALA A 75 -2.64 -10.85 4.09
CA ALA A 75 -2.01 -11.57 5.22
C ALA A 75 -1.02 -10.69 6.01
N ARG A 76 -0.41 -9.70 5.35
CA ARG A 76 0.46 -8.70 6.00
C ARG A 76 -0.35 -7.57 6.62
N ALA A 77 -1.43 -7.14 5.96
CA ALA A 77 -2.37 -6.16 6.53
C ALA A 77 -3.05 -6.67 7.81
N ALA A 78 -3.46 -7.95 7.83
CA ALA A 78 -4.03 -8.60 9.01
C ALA A 78 -3.00 -8.73 10.15
N ARG A 79 -1.73 -9.02 9.83
CA ARG A 79 -0.65 -9.08 10.83
C ARG A 79 -0.32 -7.69 11.39
N LEU A 80 -0.32 -6.65 10.56
CA LEU A 80 -0.13 -5.27 10.98
C LEU A 80 -1.27 -4.83 11.91
N GLN A 81 -2.52 -5.09 11.55
CA GLN A 81 -3.68 -4.75 12.38
C GLN A 81 -3.69 -5.53 13.71
N ALA A 82 -3.24 -6.79 13.72
CA ALA A 82 -3.05 -7.54 14.97
C ALA A 82 -1.97 -6.92 15.86
N LEU A 83 -0.82 -6.52 15.28
CA LEU A 83 0.25 -5.84 16.00
C LEU A 83 -0.19 -4.46 16.53
N GLU A 84 -0.96 -3.69 15.76
CA GLU A 84 -1.54 -2.41 16.20
C GLU A 84 -2.52 -2.61 17.36
N ALA A 85 -3.34 -3.67 17.34
CA ALA A 85 -4.23 -3.99 18.45
C ALA A 85 -3.46 -4.45 19.70
N GLU A 86 -2.36 -5.19 19.53
CA GLU A 86 -1.47 -5.59 20.62
C GLU A 86 -0.74 -4.37 21.23
N VAL A 87 -0.33 -3.39 20.40
CA VAL A 87 0.26 -2.12 20.85
C VAL A 87 -0.76 -1.24 21.56
N ALA A 88 -1.98 -1.14 21.03
CA ALA A 88 -3.06 -0.35 21.63
C ALA A 88 -3.52 -0.89 23.00
N THR A 89 -3.30 -2.18 23.24
CA THR A 89 -3.60 -2.85 24.52
C THR A 89 -2.36 -3.01 25.42
N ALA A 90 -1.15 -2.79 24.89
CA ALA A 90 0.09 -2.88 25.64
C ALA A 90 0.30 -1.65 26.53
N THR A 91 0.29 -1.85 27.85
CA THR A 91 0.69 -0.83 28.84
C THR A 91 2.22 -0.80 29.05
N ASP A 92 2.94 -1.75 28.46
CA ASP A 92 4.39 -1.93 28.61
C ASP A 92 5.20 -1.22 27.53
N ARG A 93 6.02 -0.25 27.96
CA ARG A 93 6.85 0.59 27.08
C ARG A 93 7.88 -0.21 26.25
N VAL A 94 8.36 -1.35 26.76
CA VAL A 94 9.31 -2.23 26.05
C VAL A 94 8.65 -3.00 24.91
N LYS A 95 7.38 -3.36 25.04
CA LYS A 95 6.60 -4.01 23.96
C LYS A 95 6.24 -3.01 22.85
N LEU A 96 6.02 -1.75 23.23
CA LEU A 96 5.76 -0.65 22.29
C LEU A 96 6.95 -0.44 21.34
N ASP A 97 8.16 -0.35 21.89
CA ASP A 97 9.39 -0.12 21.13
C ASP A 97 9.69 -1.28 20.16
N SER A 98 9.49 -2.52 20.62
CA SER A 98 9.68 -3.71 19.79
C SER A 98 8.66 -3.80 18.65
N ALA A 99 7.40 -3.44 18.90
CA ALA A 99 6.35 -3.47 17.89
C ALA A 99 6.55 -2.37 16.84
N VAL A 100 6.95 -1.17 17.25
CA VAL A 100 7.29 -0.07 16.33
C VAL A 100 8.51 -0.44 15.46
N ALA A 101 9.51 -1.11 16.04
CA ALA A 101 10.66 -1.62 15.27
C ALA A 101 10.24 -2.68 14.24
N GLU A 102 9.32 -3.58 14.58
CA GLU A 102 8.80 -4.60 13.65
C GLU A 102 7.95 -3.98 12.52
N MET A 103 7.16 -2.95 12.81
CA MET A 103 6.41 -2.18 11.79
C MET A 103 7.34 -1.48 10.79
N CYS A 104 8.44 -0.89 11.26
CA CYS A 104 9.45 -0.27 10.40
C CYS A 104 10.17 -1.30 9.53
N ASN A 105 10.41 -2.52 10.03
CA ASN A 105 11.06 -3.59 9.27
C ASN A 105 10.17 -4.13 8.13
N ILE A 106 8.86 -4.26 8.38
CA ILE A 106 7.88 -4.62 7.33
C ILE A 106 7.84 -3.54 6.23
N ARG A 107 8.00 -2.26 6.58
CA ARG A 107 8.06 -1.14 5.63
C ARG A 107 9.40 -0.97 4.92
N VAL A 108 10.51 -1.46 5.46
CA VAL A 108 11.85 -1.33 4.84
C VAL A 108 12.12 -2.43 3.80
N THR A 109 11.56 -3.62 3.98
CA THR A 109 11.76 -4.75 3.07
C THR A 109 11.03 -4.62 1.73
N THR A 110 10.21 -3.58 1.54
CA THR A 110 9.60 -3.24 0.24
C THR A 110 10.54 -2.50 -0.72
N THR A 111 11.73 -2.07 -0.26
CA THR A 111 12.69 -1.31 -1.09
C THR A 111 13.84 -2.16 -1.64
N SER A 112 14.04 -3.37 -1.12
CA SER A 112 15.09 -4.29 -1.60
C SER A 112 14.49 -5.60 -2.09
N THR A 113 14.33 -5.68 -3.42
CA THR A 113 14.32 -6.85 -4.33
C THR A 113 13.20 -6.75 -5.35
#